data_AF-A0A3C1PJL8-F1
#
_entry.id   AF-A0A3C1PJL8-F1
#
_cell.length_a   1.000
_cell.length_b   1.000
_cell.length_c   1.000
_cell.angle_alpha   90.00
_cell.angle_beta   90.00
_cell.angle_gamma   90.00
#
_symmetry.space_group_name_H-M   'P 1'
#
loop_
_entity.id
_entity.type
_entity.pdbx_description
1 polymer ?
#
loop_
_entity_poly.entity_id
_entity_poly.type
_entity_poly.pdbx_seq_one_letter_code
_entity_poly.pdbx_strand_id
1 'polypeptide(L)'
;MFFKLKKEKMRINIPIEIFREGNGTHLFIACTLNNRRVGELIIDTGASKTVFDTALLADEIQEISVNAFLSHFPENSHKILFAEIDDDELPEGISHDGIVSSGVNAPIEMKFGKLDRLRLGNQFEVTDYWVSLTNLNSVKDIYVHFGKFTILGLLGGDILAEYHATINYKRKLLMLDLPENENKAIN
;
A
#
# COMPACT_ATOMS: atom_id res chain seq x y z
N MET A 1 32.83 -24.58 19.19
CA MET A 1 31.76 -24.63 18.17
C MET A 1 30.62 -23.76 18.68
N PHE A 2 30.53 -22.51 18.20
CA PHE A 2 29.47 -21.59 18.60
C PHE A 2 28.29 -21.77 17.65
N PHE A 3 27.18 -22.32 18.13
CA PHE A 3 25.92 -22.28 17.41
C PHE A 3 25.37 -20.85 17.48
N LYS A 4 25.42 -20.13 16.37
CA LYS A 4 24.67 -18.87 16.23
C LYS A 4 23.20 -19.29 16.05
N LEU A 5 22.41 -19.22 17.11
CA LEU A 5 20.96 -19.37 17.02
C LEU A 5 20.46 -18.31 16.02
N LYS A 6 19.95 -18.72 14.86
CA LYS A 6 19.20 -17.82 13.98
C LYS A 6 17.97 -17.38 14.79
N LYS A 7 17.91 -16.11 15.15
CA LYS A 7 16.72 -15.53 15.77
C LYS A 7 15.60 -15.64 14.74
N GLU A 8 14.48 -16.26 15.09
CA GLU A 8 13.36 -16.41 14.15
C GLU A 8 12.82 -15.03 13.76
N LYS A 9 12.56 -14.80 12.46
CA LYS A 9 11.87 -13.60 11.98
C LYS A 9 10.52 -13.49 12.69
N MET A 10 10.21 -12.32 13.24
CA MET A 10 8.94 -12.09 13.92
C MET A 10 7.82 -12.00 12.88
N ARG A 11 6.77 -12.82 13.04
CA ARG A 11 5.61 -12.82 12.15
C ARG A 11 4.39 -12.23 12.83
N ILE A 12 3.80 -11.21 12.22
CA ILE A 12 2.53 -10.63 12.64
C ILE A 12 1.38 -11.36 11.92
N ASN A 13 0.27 -11.58 12.61
CA ASN A 13 -0.98 -12.07 12.03
C ASN A 13 -2.05 -10.98 12.13
N ILE A 14 -2.57 -10.52 11.00
CA ILE A 14 -3.62 -9.51 10.92
C ILE A 14 -4.90 -10.18 10.42
N PRO A 15 -6.03 -10.10 11.15
CA PRO A 15 -7.31 -10.57 10.66
C PRO A 15 -7.71 -9.88 9.36
N ILE A 16 -8.23 -10.66 8.40
CA ILE A 16 -8.80 -10.14 7.16
C ILE A 16 -10.25 -10.60 7.02
N GLU A 17 -11.06 -9.79 6.35
CA GLU A 17 -12.39 -10.19 5.93
C GLU A 17 -12.34 -10.73 4.51
N ILE A 18 -13.09 -11.81 4.27
CA ILE A 18 -13.23 -12.44 2.95
C ILE A 18 -14.69 -12.32 2.57
N PHE A 19 -14.97 -11.54 1.55
CA PHE A 19 -16.28 -11.40 0.96
C PHE A 19 -16.34 -12.16 -0.36
N ARG A 20 -17.46 -12.83 -0.59
CA ARG A 20 -17.70 -13.58 -1.82
C ARG A 20 -18.96 -13.07 -2.48
N GLU A 21 -18.84 -12.69 -3.73
CA GLU A 21 -19.95 -12.24 -4.55
C GLU A 21 -19.87 -12.91 -5.92
N GLY A 22 -20.91 -13.65 -6.30
CA GLY A 22 -20.90 -14.48 -7.49
C GLY A 22 -19.69 -15.42 -7.50
N ASN A 23 -18.84 -15.27 -8.53
CA ASN A 23 -17.59 -16.03 -8.67
C ASN A 23 -16.36 -15.28 -8.14
N GLY A 24 -16.53 -14.05 -7.64
CA GLY A 24 -15.48 -13.20 -7.10
C GLY A 24 -15.16 -13.50 -5.63
N THR A 25 -13.90 -13.33 -5.24
CA THR A 25 -13.46 -13.32 -3.85
C THR A 25 -12.68 -12.06 -3.58
N HIS A 26 -13.13 -11.29 -2.60
CA HIS A 26 -12.61 -9.97 -2.25
C HIS A 26 -12.06 -10.03 -0.83
N LEU A 27 -10.85 -9.52 -0.65
CA LEU A 27 -10.13 -9.55 0.61
C LEU A 27 -10.03 -8.14 1.16
N PHE A 28 -10.44 -7.95 2.40
CA PHE A 28 -10.36 -6.66 3.07
C PHE A 28 -9.52 -6.75 4.33
N ILE A 29 -8.80 -5.69 4.61
CA ILE A 29 -8.06 -5.51 5.85
C ILE A 29 -8.44 -4.17 6.46
N ALA A 30 -8.86 -4.19 7.74
CA ALA A 30 -9.16 -2.97 8.46
C ALA A 30 -7.90 -2.12 8.59
N CYS A 31 -8.02 -0.81 8.41
CA CYS A 31 -6.92 0.11 8.55
C CYS A 31 -7.29 1.37 9.34
N THR A 32 -6.28 2.08 9.81
CA THR A 32 -6.44 3.42 10.38
C THR A 32 -5.35 4.35 9.84
N LEU A 33 -5.76 5.49 9.30
CA LEU A 33 -4.87 6.53 8.76
C LEU A 33 -4.77 7.69 9.74
N ASN A 34 -3.54 8.08 10.08
CA ASN A 34 -3.21 9.20 10.98
C ASN A 34 -3.98 9.19 12.32
N ASN A 35 -4.34 8.00 12.81
CA ASN A 35 -5.20 7.78 13.99
C ASN A 35 -6.60 8.44 13.92
N ARG A 36 -7.08 8.80 12.73
CA ARG A 36 -8.34 9.54 12.53
C ARG A 36 -9.33 8.80 11.66
N ARG A 37 -8.90 8.37 10.47
CA ARG A 37 -9.78 7.70 9.50
C ARG A 37 -9.69 6.21 9.66
N VAL A 38 -10.83 5.58 9.87
CA VAL A 38 -10.98 4.12 9.98
C VAL A 38 -11.79 3.63 8.80
N GLY A 39 -11.36 2.53 8.21
CA GLY A 39 -12.03 1.87 7.09
C GLY A 39 -11.26 0.64 6.66
N GLU A 40 -11.37 0.29 5.38
CA GLU A 40 -10.77 -0.93 4.84
C GLU A 40 -9.91 -0.65 3.62
N LEU A 41 -8.83 -1.44 3.51
CA LEU A 41 -8.11 -1.61 2.26
C LEU A 41 -8.54 -2.91 1.61
N ILE A 42 -8.64 -2.89 0.28
CA ILE A 42 -8.70 -4.11 -0.51
C ILE A 42 -7.28 -4.66 -0.62
N ILE A 43 -7.07 -5.93 -0.31
CA ILE A 43 -5.77 -6.57 -0.53
C ILE A 43 -5.65 -6.89 -2.02
N ASP A 44 -4.77 -6.17 -2.71
CA ASP A 44 -4.58 -6.27 -4.15
C ASP A 44 -3.14 -6.67 -4.49
N THR A 45 -2.93 -7.97 -4.67
CA THR A 45 -1.61 -8.50 -5.07
C THR A 45 -1.20 -8.11 -6.49
N GLY A 46 -2.13 -7.58 -7.30
CA GLY A 46 -1.85 -7.06 -8.63
C GLY A 46 -1.43 -5.59 -8.64
N ALA A 47 -1.63 -4.86 -7.54
CA ALA A 47 -1.16 -3.50 -7.39
C ALA A 47 0.29 -3.47 -6.93
N SER A 48 1.18 -2.83 -7.69
CA SER A 48 2.60 -2.73 -7.36
C SER A 48 2.86 -1.84 -6.13
N LYS A 49 1.96 -0.87 -5.87
CA LYS A 49 2.02 0.08 -4.74
C LYS A 49 0.70 0.14 -3.99
N THR A 50 0.77 0.51 -2.72
CA THR A 50 -0.39 0.83 -1.90
C THR A 50 -0.95 2.18 -2.31
N VAL A 51 -2.26 2.23 -2.57
CA VAL A 51 -2.93 3.40 -3.15
C VAL A 51 -4.10 3.81 -2.26
N PHE A 52 -4.25 5.11 -2.03
CA PHE A 52 -5.38 5.68 -1.30
C PHE A 52 -6.24 6.58 -2.18
N ASP A 53 -7.53 6.69 -1.84
CA ASP A 53 -8.44 7.57 -2.55
C ASP A 53 -8.06 9.04 -2.36
N THR A 54 -7.97 9.81 -3.45
CA THR A 54 -7.57 11.22 -3.44
C THR A 54 -8.48 12.09 -2.58
N ALA A 55 -9.78 11.78 -2.48
CA ALA A 55 -10.71 12.59 -1.70
C ALA A 55 -10.53 12.42 -0.18
N LEU A 56 -9.77 11.41 0.28
CA LEU A 56 -9.54 11.18 1.71
C LEU A 56 -8.62 12.22 2.34
N LEU A 57 -7.80 12.90 1.54
CA LEU A 57 -6.56 13.50 2.02
C LEU A 57 -6.46 15.00 1.85
N ALA A 58 -7.48 15.64 1.27
CA ALA A 58 -7.52 17.08 1.04
C ALA A 58 -7.26 17.90 2.32
N ASP A 59 -7.62 17.36 3.50
CA ASP A 59 -7.50 18.06 4.78
C ASP A 59 -6.48 17.44 5.77
N GLU A 60 -5.83 16.31 5.42
CA GLU A 60 -5.12 15.48 6.41
C GLU A 60 -3.70 15.07 6.05
N ILE A 61 -3.29 15.24 4.80
CA ILE A 61 -1.95 14.86 4.35
C ILE A 61 -1.34 15.99 3.53
N GLN A 62 -0.03 16.21 3.72
CA GLN A 62 0.75 17.05 2.83
C GLN A 62 0.83 16.36 1.46
N GLU A 63 -0.02 16.79 0.53
CA GLU A 63 0.05 16.40 -0.87
C GLU A 63 1.26 17.08 -1.51
N ILE A 64 2.06 16.32 -2.25
CA ILE A 64 3.09 16.88 -3.11
C ILE A 64 2.96 16.31 -4.52
N SER A 65 3.23 17.16 -5.51
CA SER A 65 3.32 16.72 -6.90
C SER A 65 4.48 15.75 -7.08
N VAL A 66 4.43 14.97 -8.16
CA VAL A 66 5.53 14.12 -8.63
C VAL A 66 6.86 14.85 -8.60
N ASN A 67 6.93 16.03 -9.23
CA ASN A 67 8.16 16.80 -9.37
C ASN A 67 8.71 17.25 -8.00
N ALA A 68 7.82 17.61 -7.08
CA ALA A 68 8.20 17.92 -5.70
C ALA A 68 8.67 16.67 -4.94
N PHE A 69 8.04 15.50 -5.14
CA PHE A 69 8.46 14.23 -4.56
C PHE A 69 9.86 13.81 -5.04
N LEU A 70 10.09 13.81 -6.36
CA LEU A 70 11.39 13.49 -6.97
C LEU A 70 12.49 14.42 -6.44
N SER A 71 12.19 15.71 -6.28
CA SER A 71 13.14 16.69 -5.73
C SER A 71 13.44 16.48 -4.24
N HIS A 72 12.49 15.96 -3.46
CA HIS A 72 12.69 15.64 -2.04
C HIS A 72 13.46 14.32 -1.83
N PHE A 73 13.36 13.37 -2.78
CA PHE A 73 13.99 12.06 -2.72
C PHE A 73 14.86 11.79 -3.95
N PRO A 74 15.88 12.61 -4.25
CA PRO A 74 16.63 12.50 -5.51
C PRO A 74 17.32 11.15 -5.67
N GLU A 75 17.76 10.52 -4.58
CA GLU A 75 18.30 9.17 -4.61
C GLU A 75 17.20 8.12 -4.37
N ASN A 76 17.06 7.17 -5.31
CA ASN A 76 16.10 6.06 -5.31
C ASN A 76 14.61 6.41 -5.48
N SER A 77 14.20 7.67 -5.69
CA SER A 77 12.80 8.02 -6.00
C SER A 77 12.26 7.34 -7.26
N HIS A 78 13.12 7.12 -8.26
CA HIS A 78 12.75 6.37 -9.45
C HIS A 78 12.34 4.93 -9.10
N LYS A 79 13.03 4.23 -8.19
CA LYS A 79 12.60 2.90 -7.72
C LYS A 79 11.32 2.94 -6.87
N ILE A 80 11.09 4.05 -6.16
CA ILE A 80 9.87 4.25 -5.37
C ILE A 80 8.64 4.43 -6.29
N LEU A 81 8.78 5.14 -7.40
CA LEU A 81 7.69 5.35 -8.37
C LEU A 81 7.57 4.23 -9.41
N PHE A 82 8.69 3.73 -9.91
CA PHE A 82 8.82 2.82 -11.05
C PHE A 82 9.32 1.45 -10.60
N ALA A 83 8.75 0.86 -9.55
CA ALA A 83 9.15 -0.47 -9.05
C ALA A 83 9.09 -1.62 -10.09
N GLU A 84 8.79 -1.33 -11.35
CA GLU A 84 8.71 -2.24 -12.50
C GLU A 84 9.63 -1.85 -13.67
N ILE A 85 10.43 -0.78 -13.59
CA ILE A 85 11.35 -0.39 -14.68
C ILE A 85 12.78 -0.45 -14.14
N ASP A 86 13.59 -1.37 -14.68
CA ASP A 86 15.03 -1.38 -14.43
C ASP A 86 15.61 -0.02 -14.85
N ASP A 87 16.53 0.55 -14.06
CA ASP A 87 17.13 1.86 -14.33
C ASP A 87 17.76 1.92 -15.75
N ASP A 88 18.19 0.76 -16.27
CA ASP A 88 18.78 0.57 -17.61
C ASP A 88 17.74 0.47 -18.75
N GLU A 89 16.44 0.33 -18.45
CA GLU A 89 15.34 0.24 -19.42
C GLU A 89 14.48 1.52 -19.51
N LEU A 90 14.85 2.60 -18.79
CA LEU A 90 14.18 3.89 -18.94
C LEU A 90 14.43 4.45 -20.36
N PRO A 91 13.41 4.56 -21.25
CA PRO A 91 13.64 5.08 -22.59
C PRO A 91 14.16 6.52 -22.56
N GLU A 92 15.16 6.81 -23.40
CA GLU A 92 15.67 8.16 -23.58
C GLU A 92 14.51 9.10 -23.97
N GLY A 93 14.23 10.10 -23.13
CA GLY A 93 13.19 11.11 -23.39
C GLY A 93 11.97 11.07 -22.47
N ILE A 94 11.94 10.26 -21.40
CA ILE A 94 10.98 10.49 -20.31
C ILE A 94 11.33 11.82 -19.63
N SER A 95 10.60 12.88 -19.98
CA SER A 95 10.57 14.11 -19.19
C SER A 95 9.83 13.84 -17.88
N HIS A 96 10.22 14.56 -16.83
CA HIS A 96 9.65 14.47 -15.46
C HIS A 96 8.11 14.62 -15.37
N ASP A 97 7.41 14.92 -16.46
CA ASP A 97 5.99 15.27 -16.46
C ASP A 97 5.03 14.11 -16.84
N GLY A 98 5.52 12.87 -16.98
CA GLY A 98 4.66 11.76 -17.44
C GLY A 98 5.01 10.42 -16.82
N ILE A 99 4.53 10.15 -15.62
CA ILE A 99 4.54 8.79 -15.06
C ILE A 99 3.46 7.97 -15.78
N VAL A 100 3.91 6.98 -16.54
CA VAL A 100 3.06 5.96 -17.14
C VAL A 100 3.00 4.78 -16.17
N SER A 101 1.81 4.46 -15.67
CA SER A 101 1.53 3.20 -14.97
C SER A 101 1.10 2.16 -16.01
N SER A 102 1.49 0.90 -15.78
CA SER A 102 1.43 -0.27 -16.66
C SER A 102 0.02 -0.70 -17.15
N GLY A 103 -1.01 0.15 -17.07
CA GLY A 103 -2.39 -0.20 -17.40
C GLY A 103 -3.25 0.80 -18.20
N VAL A 104 -2.86 2.06 -18.44
CA VAL A 104 -3.73 3.03 -19.15
C VAL A 104 -2.92 4.03 -19.99
N ASN A 105 -3.25 4.13 -21.28
CA ASN A 105 -2.64 5.04 -22.28
C ASN A 105 -2.96 6.55 -22.08
N ALA A 106 -3.21 6.99 -20.85
CA ALA A 106 -3.37 8.40 -20.50
C ALA A 106 -2.38 8.75 -19.40
N PRO A 107 -1.71 9.93 -19.44
CA PRO A 107 -0.88 10.38 -18.33
C PRO A 107 -1.76 10.48 -17.09
N ILE A 108 -1.61 9.52 -16.18
CA ILE A 108 -2.29 9.54 -14.90
C ILE A 108 -1.51 10.56 -14.06
N GLU A 109 -2.16 11.69 -13.73
CA GLU A 109 -1.64 12.62 -12.73
C GLU A 109 -1.64 11.89 -11.38
N MET A 110 -0.55 11.18 -11.09
CA MET A 110 -0.35 10.52 -9.81
C MET A 110 0.05 11.55 -8.77
N LYS A 111 -0.72 11.62 -7.69
CA LYS A 111 -0.43 12.46 -6.54
C LYS A 111 0.20 11.61 -5.45
N PHE A 112 1.09 12.18 -4.65
CA PHE A 112 1.70 11.50 -3.53
C PHE A 112 1.32 12.19 -2.23
N GLY A 113 1.12 11.39 -1.19
CA GLY A 113 0.84 11.86 0.15
C GLY A 113 1.76 11.21 1.16
N LYS A 114 2.12 11.95 2.22
CA LYS A 114 2.79 11.41 3.39
C LYS A 114 1.79 11.06 4.49
N LEU A 115 1.66 9.78 4.82
CA LEU A 115 0.97 9.34 6.03
C LEU A 115 1.94 9.45 7.22
N ASP A 116 1.55 10.19 8.25
CA ASP A 116 2.25 10.14 9.53
C ASP A 116 2.19 8.72 10.11
N ARG A 117 1.05 8.05 9.90
CA ARG A 117 0.82 6.69 10.39
C ARG A 117 -0.22 5.94 9.58
N LEU A 118 0.12 4.71 9.17
CA LEU A 118 -0.80 3.69 8.67
C LEU A 118 -0.81 2.51 9.63
N ARG A 119 -1.98 2.15 10.14
CA ARG A 119 -2.20 0.91 10.90
C ARG A 119 -2.99 -0.08 10.08
N LEU A 120 -2.60 -1.35 10.12
CA LEU A 120 -3.35 -2.48 9.58
C LEU A 120 -3.78 -3.38 10.75
N GLY A 121 -5.08 -3.50 10.95
CA GLY A 121 -5.64 -4.03 12.18
C GLY A 121 -5.08 -3.30 13.42
N ASN A 122 -4.86 -4.07 14.49
CA ASN A 122 -4.21 -3.57 15.71
C ASN A 122 -2.75 -4.01 15.81
N GLN A 123 -2.27 -4.83 14.87
CA GLN A 123 -1.03 -5.58 15.03
C GLN A 123 0.15 -4.98 14.26
N PHE A 124 -0.11 -4.19 13.21
CA PHE A 124 0.92 -3.66 12.33
C PHE A 124 0.78 -2.15 12.15
N GLU A 125 1.89 -1.43 12.21
CA GLU A 125 1.97 0.02 12.02
C GLU A 125 3.22 0.38 11.22
N VAL A 126 3.06 1.30 10.27
CA VAL A 126 4.16 2.04 9.65
C VAL A 126 3.93 3.53 9.85
N THR A 127 5.02 4.27 10.05
CA THR A 127 5.02 5.72 10.21
C THR A 127 5.83 6.37 9.11
N ASP A 128 5.61 7.67 8.87
CA ASP A 128 6.31 8.44 7.84
C ASP A 128 6.26 7.78 6.45
N TYR A 129 5.10 7.22 6.11
CA TYR A 129 4.92 6.34 4.95
C TYR A 129 4.36 7.11 3.76
N TRP A 130 5.09 7.09 2.65
CA TRP A 130 4.66 7.70 1.40
C TRP A 130 3.72 6.78 0.63
N VAL A 131 2.63 7.35 0.13
CA VAL A 131 1.60 6.60 -0.58
C VAL A 131 1.20 7.29 -1.87
N SER A 132 0.78 6.49 -2.84
CA SER A 132 0.19 6.98 -4.08
C SER A 132 -1.29 7.28 -3.87
N LEU A 133 -1.75 8.38 -4.46
CA LEU A 133 -3.13 8.84 -4.37
C LEU A 133 -3.76 8.80 -5.76
N THR A 134 -4.93 8.19 -5.87
CA THR A 134 -5.73 8.21 -7.11
C THR A 134 -7.22 8.28 -6.83
N ASN A 135 -8.02 8.60 -7.83
CA ASN A 135 -9.48 8.54 -7.70
C ASN A 135 -9.95 7.08 -7.72
N LEU A 136 -10.53 6.60 -6.62
CA LEU A 136 -11.03 5.23 -6.49
C LEU A 136 -12.56 5.13 -6.58
N ASN A 137 -13.27 6.12 -7.12
CA ASN A 137 -14.73 6.10 -7.21
C ASN A 137 -15.27 4.83 -7.88
N SER A 138 -14.74 4.45 -9.04
CA SER A 138 -15.18 3.23 -9.74
C SER A 138 -14.99 1.96 -8.91
N VAL A 139 -13.95 1.91 -8.06
CA VAL A 139 -13.72 0.79 -7.14
C VAL A 139 -14.71 0.84 -5.99
N LYS A 140 -14.86 2.01 -5.35
CA LYS A 140 -15.80 2.22 -4.23
C LYS A 140 -17.23 1.89 -4.63
N ASP A 141 -17.68 2.28 -5.82
CA ASP A 141 -19.04 2.08 -6.32
C ASP A 141 -19.44 0.60 -6.35
N ILE A 142 -18.50 -0.31 -6.63
CA ILE A 142 -18.73 -1.76 -6.56
C ILE A 142 -19.14 -2.15 -5.14
N TYR A 143 -18.44 -1.61 -4.13
CA TYR A 143 -18.63 -2.01 -2.73
C TYR A 143 -19.67 -1.20 -1.96
N VAL A 144 -20.11 -0.04 -2.47
CA VAL A 144 -21.18 0.78 -1.88
C VAL A 144 -22.46 -0.05 -1.68
N HIS A 145 -22.78 -0.93 -2.63
CA HIS A 145 -23.99 -1.75 -2.61
C HIS A 145 -23.99 -2.82 -1.50
N PHE A 146 -22.82 -3.19 -0.97
CA PHE A 146 -22.74 -4.15 0.15
C PHE A 146 -22.94 -3.49 1.51
N GLY A 147 -22.84 -2.16 1.60
CA GLY A 147 -23.08 -1.37 2.81
C GLY A 147 -22.17 -1.70 4.00
N LYS A 148 -21.12 -2.50 3.78
CA LYS A 148 -20.32 -3.10 4.86
C LYS A 148 -18.92 -2.51 5.02
N PHE A 149 -18.36 -1.96 3.94
CA PHE A 149 -16.97 -1.53 3.91
C PHE A 149 -16.86 -0.07 3.46
N THR A 150 -16.06 0.70 4.19
CA THR A 150 -15.59 2.02 3.80
C THR A 150 -14.23 1.87 3.15
N ILE A 151 -14.21 1.68 1.82
CA ILE A 151 -12.97 1.47 1.08
C ILE A 151 -12.14 2.75 1.06
N LEU A 152 -10.99 2.72 1.72
CA LEU A 152 -10.04 3.81 1.77
C LEU A 152 -8.95 3.69 0.70
N GLY A 153 -8.70 2.47 0.22
CA GLY A 153 -7.58 2.22 -0.67
C GLY A 153 -7.37 0.76 -1.05
N LEU A 154 -6.24 0.52 -1.69
CA LEU A 154 -5.71 -0.78 -2.09
C LEU A 154 -4.38 -1.00 -1.35
N LEU A 155 -4.22 -2.15 -0.71
CA LEU A 155 -2.95 -2.60 -0.13
C LEU A 155 -2.17 -3.37 -1.20
N GLY A 156 -1.01 -2.83 -1.60
CA GLY A 156 -0.22 -3.32 -2.74
C GLY A 156 1.15 -3.91 -2.37
N GLY A 157 1.93 -4.20 -3.41
CA GLY A 157 3.21 -4.92 -3.37
C GLY A 157 4.31 -4.27 -2.54
N ASP A 158 4.31 -2.94 -2.40
CA ASP A 158 5.25 -2.23 -1.53
C ASP A 158 5.17 -2.63 -0.06
N ILE A 159 4.01 -3.03 0.44
CA ILE A 159 3.87 -3.65 1.77
C ILE A 159 3.86 -5.17 1.65
N LEU A 160 3.09 -5.72 0.71
CA LEU A 160 2.90 -7.17 0.61
C LEU A 160 4.20 -7.91 0.29
N ALA A 161 5.00 -7.42 -0.65
CA ALA A 161 6.26 -8.05 -1.03
C ALA A 161 7.37 -7.76 0.00
N GLU A 162 7.49 -6.51 0.46
CA GLU A 162 8.49 -6.07 1.46
C GLU A 162 8.43 -6.93 2.72
N TYR A 163 7.23 -7.13 3.25
CA TYR A 163 7.00 -7.93 4.45
C TYR A 163 6.66 -9.40 4.15
N HIS A 164 7.00 -9.89 2.96
CA HIS A 164 6.88 -11.31 2.57
C HIS A 164 5.51 -11.92 2.89
N ALA A 165 4.46 -11.20 2.54
CA ALA A 165 3.11 -11.47 2.98
C ALA A 165 2.63 -12.88 2.62
N THR A 166 1.92 -13.51 3.57
CA THR A 166 1.19 -14.77 3.32
C THR A 166 -0.29 -14.55 3.58
N ILE A 167 -1.12 -14.76 2.57
CA ILE A 167 -2.58 -14.70 2.69
C ILE A 167 -3.12 -16.09 3.00
N ASN A 168 -3.70 -16.26 4.18
CA ASN A 168 -4.32 -17.51 4.61
C ASN A 168 -5.84 -17.41 4.55
N TYR A 169 -6.43 -17.88 3.45
CA TYR A 169 -7.88 -17.86 3.24
C TYR A 169 -8.66 -18.69 4.28
N LYS A 170 -8.10 -19.82 4.72
CA LYS A 170 -8.76 -20.72 5.68
C LYS A 170 -8.83 -20.09 7.08
N ARG A 171 -7.72 -19.50 7.53
CA ARG A 171 -7.61 -18.84 8.84
C ARG A 171 -8.10 -17.40 8.82
N LYS A 172 -8.34 -16.83 7.63
CA LYS A 172 -8.68 -15.43 7.39
C LYS A 172 -7.64 -14.48 7.99
N LEU A 173 -6.38 -14.71 7.62
CA LEU A 173 -5.25 -13.91 8.10
C LEU A 173 -4.39 -13.41 6.92
N LEU A 174 -3.94 -12.17 7.02
CA LEU A 174 -2.73 -11.69 6.36
C LEU A 174 -1.58 -11.83 7.36
N MET A 175 -0.54 -12.57 7.00
CA MET A 175 0.65 -12.69 7.82
C MET A 175 1.78 -11.87 7.21
N LEU A 176 2.49 -11.08 8.01
CA LEU A 176 3.61 -10.23 7.59
C LEU A 176 4.87 -10.61 8.38
N ASP A 177 5.99 -10.77 7.70
CA ASP A 177 7.29 -11.04 8.30
C ASP A 177 8.01 -9.71 8.55
N LEU A 178 8.18 -9.35 9.83
CA LEU A 178 8.91 -8.15 10.20
C LEU A 178 10.42 -8.34 9.98
N PRO A 179 11.11 -7.33 9.43
CA PRO A 179 12.57 -7.34 9.37
C PRO A 179 13.15 -7.28 10.80
N GLU A 180 14.31 -7.92 10.99
CA GLU A 180 14.94 -8.13 12.31
C GLU A 180 15.23 -6.84 13.09
N ASN A 181 15.24 -5.68 12.42
CA ASN A 181 15.56 -4.37 12.98
C ASN A 181 14.32 -3.48 13.24
N GLU A 182 13.11 -3.90 12.86
CA GLU A 182 11.88 -3.13 13.12
C GLU A 182 11.01 -3.85 14.15
N ASN A 183 11.29 -3.62 15.45
CA ASN A 183 10.31 -3.89 16.49
C ASN A 183 9.17 -2.85 16.39
N LYS A 184 8.30 -3.00 15.38
CA LYS A 184 7.04 -2.24 15.20
C LYS A 184 5.79 -3.08 15.57
N ALA A 185 5.94 -4.09 16.41
CA ALA A 185 4.81 -4.78 17.02
C ALA A 185 4.24 -3.88 18.13
N ILE A 186 3.00 -3.43 17.98
CA ILE A 186 2.27 -2.78 19.07
C ILE A 186 1.75 -3.90 19.97
N ASN A 187 2.13 -3.87 21.25
CA ASN A 187 1.62 -4.78 22.29
C ASN A 187 0.12 -4.60 22.52
#